data_AF-A0A7J0DPY4-F1
#
_entry.id   AF-A0A7J0DPY4-F1
#
_cell.length_a   1.000
_cell.length_b   1.000
_cell.length_c   1.000
_cell.angle_alpha   90.00
_cell.angle_beta   90.00
_cell.angle_gamma   90.00
#
_symmetry.space_group_name_H-M   'P 1'
#
loop_
_entity.id
_entity.type
_entity.pdbx_description
1 polymer ?
#
loop_
_entity_poly.entity_id
_entity_poly.type
_entity_poly.pdbx_seq_one_letter_code
_entity_poly.pdbx_strand_id
1 'polypeptide(L)'
;MATGRGAVAESRKLPRRAEAALYPTGSAKRKHDSEPIAEIVNTMVDLSRRGESVDLNAVKSGACRKYGLSRAPKLVEMIAALPESDRESLLPKLRAKPVRTASGIAVVAVMSKPHQCPHIATTGNICVYCPGGPDSDFEYSTQSYTGYEPTSMRAIRARYDFG
;
A
#
# COMPACT_ATOMS: atom_id res chain seq x y z
N MET A 1 5.12 -44.71 40.90
CA MET A 1 3.81 -44.87 40.25
C MET A 1 3.63 -43.71 39.29
N ALA A 2 3.58 -44.04 38.00
CA ALA A 2 3.46 -43.11 36.91
C ALA A 2 1.99 -42.75 36.68
N THR A 3 1.71 -41.46 36.44
CA THR A 3 0.64 -41.05 35.53
C THR A 3 1.03 -39.71 34.90
N GLY A 4 1.56 -39.79 33.68
CA GLY A 4 1.69 -38.63 32.80
C GLY A 4 0.31 -38.11 32.40
N ARG A 5 0.20 -36.79 32.27
CA ARG A 5 -0.84 -36.15 31.47
C ARG A 5 -0.14 -35.27 30.45
N GLY A 6 -0.45 -35.58 29.20
CA GLY A 6 0.28 -35.16 28.02
C GLY A 6 0.17 -33.68 27.75
N ALA A 7 1.27 -33.14 27.24
CA ALA A 7 1.29 -31.89 26.49
C ALA A 7 0.34 -32.04 25.28
N VAL A 8 -0.72 -31.24 25.25
CA VAL A 8 -1.52 -31.06 24.04
C VAL A 8 -0.72 -30.14 23.12
N ALA A 9 -0.04 -30.74 22.15
CA ALA A 9 0.61 -30.02 21.07
C ALA A 9 -0.49 -29.44 20.16
N GLU A 10 -0.75 -28.14 20.28
CA GLU A 10 -1.71 -27.45 19.41
C GLU A 10 -1.15 -27.38 17.99
N SER A 11 -1.84 -28.07 17.08
CA SER A 11 -1.49 -28.15 15.67
C SER A 11 -1.75 -26.80 14.97
N ARG A 12 -0.65 -26.24 14.43
CA ARG A 12 -0.54 -25.24 13.34
C ARG A 12 -1.86 -24.71 12.74
N LYS A 13 -1.98 -23.38 12.74
CA LYS A 13 -2.35 -22.64 11.52
C LYS A 13 -1.27 -21.60 11.23
N LEU A 14 -0.37 -21.91 10.29
CA LEU A 14 0.46 -20.89 9.64
C LEU A 14 -0.47 -19.82 9.07
N PRO A 15 -0.08 -18.52 9.10
CA PRO A 15 -0.83 -17.51 8.35
C PRO A 15 -0.88 -17.97 6.89
N ARG A 16 -2.10 -18.03 6.34
CA ARG A 16 -2.30 -18.35 4.93
C ARG A 16 -1.37 -17.44 4.14
N ARG A 17 -0.35 -18.02 3.50
CA ARG A 17 0.46 -17.33 2.50
C ARG A 17 -0.54 -16.62 1.61
N ALA A 18 -0.50 -15.28 1.59
CA ALA A 18 -1.22 -14.53 0.59
C ALA A 18 -0.78 -15.11 -0.75
N GLU A 19 -1.69 -15.84 -1.41
CA GLU A 19 -1.54 -16.16 -2.81
C GLU A 19 -1.26 -14.83 -3.49
N ALA A 20 -0.03 -14.68 -3.98
CA ALA A 20 0.28 -13.64 -4.94
C ALA A 20 -0.76 -13.79 -6.04
N ALA A 21 -1.68 -12.83 -6.13
CA ALA A 21 -2.68 -12.79 -7.17
C ALA A 21 -1.94 -12.91 -8.50
N LEU A 22 -2.01 -14.10 -9.08
CA LEU A 22 -1.54 -14.37 -10.42
C LEU A 22 -2.30 -13.41 -11.32
N TYR A 23 -1.62 -12.36 -11.78
CA TYR A 23 -2.13 -11.56 -12.88
C TYR A 23 -2.43 -12.52 -14.02
N PRO A 24 -3.64 -12.48 -14.61
CA PRO A 24 -3.98 -13.41 -15.67
C PRO A 24 -2.98 -13.19 -16.81
N THR A 25 -2.21 -14.23 -17.09
CA THR A 25 -1.42 -14.39 -18.31
C THR A 25 -2.40 -14.52 -19.48
N GLY A 26 -3.00 -13.39 -19.85
CA GLY A 26 -3.83 -13.26 -21.04
C GLY A 26 -2.96 -12.98 -22.25
N SER A 27 -2.31 -14.02 -22.76
CA SER A 27 -1.65 -14.01 -24.06
C SER A 27 -2.69 -14.07 -25.17
N ALA A 28 -3.01 -12.91 -25.76
CA ALA A 28 -3.53 -12.79 -27.12
C ALA A 28 -2.88 -11.54 -27.74
N LYS A 29 -1.66 -11.73 -28.24
CA LYS A 29 -0.82 -10.69 -28.84
C LYS A 29 -1.43 -10.30 -30.19
N ARG A 30 -2.24 -9.23 -30.21
CA ARG A 30 -2.58 -8.54 -31.47
C ARG A 30 -1.29 -7.86 -31.96
N LYS A 31 -0.72 -8.38 -33.05
CA LYS A 31 0.49 -7.85 -33.70
C LYS A 31 0.40 -6.34 -34.01
N HIS A 32 -0.81 -5.79 -34.07
CA HIS A 32 -1.08 -4.38 -34.35
C HIS A 32 -0.80 -3.41 -33.19
N ASP A 33 -0.72 -3.91 -31.94
CA ASP A 33 -0.55 -3.06 -30.75
C ASP A 33 0.95 -2.84 -30.41
N SER A 34 1.89 -3.61 -30.99
CA SER A 34 3.33 -3.53 -30.67
C SER A 34 4.09 -2.44 -31.42
N GLU A 35 3.72 -2.17 -32.67
CA GLU A 35 4.34 -1.11 -33.50
C GLU A 35 4.22 0.30 -32.87
N PRO A 36 3.04 0.73 -32.38
CA PRO A 36 2.94 2.03 -31.74
C PRO A 36 3.72 2.13 -30.43
N ILE A 37 3.86 1.03 -29.68
CA ILE A 37 4.65 1.02 -28.44
C ILE A 37 6.14 1.19 -28.76
N ALA A 38 6.63 0.51 -29.80
CA ALA A 38 8.00 0.65 -30.25
C ALA A 38 8.31 2.08 -30.74
N GLU A 39 7.40 2.70 -31.51
CA GLU A 39 7.58 4.10 -31.95
C GLU A 39 7.63 5.07 -30.76
N ILE A 40 6.74 4.90 -29.78
CA ILE A 40 6.72 5.73 -28.56
C ILE A 40 8.06 5.60 -27.82
N VAL A 41 8.54 4.38 -27.62
CA VAL A 41 9.79 4.12 -26.90
C VAL A 41 10.99 4.70 -27.65
N ASN A 42 11.08 4.51 -28.97
CA ASN A 42 12.18 5.05 -29.76
C ASN A 42 12.19 6.58 -29.72
N THR A 43 11.02 7.21 -29.88
CA THR A 43 10.90 8.67 -29.77
C THR A 43 11.32 9.17 -28.39
N MET A 44 10.95 8.45 -27.32
CA MET A 44 11.37 8.79 -25.96
C MET A 44 12.89 8.65 -25.76
N VAL A 45 13.50 7.60 -26.30
CA VAL A 45 14.95 7.37 -26.22
C VAL A 45 15.71 8.46 -26.98
N ASP A 46 15.27 8.80 -28.19
CA ASP A 46 15.89 9.85 -29.00
C ASP A 46 15.83 11.23 -28.32
N LEU A 47 14.68 11.59 -27.77
CA LEU A 47 14.52 12.84 -27.02
C LEU A 47 15.36 12.85 -25.74
N SER A 48 15.45 11.72 -25.04
CA SER A 48 16.26 11.60 -23.84
C SER A 48 17.77 11.67 -24.13
N ARG A 49 18.22 11.13 -25.26
CA ARG A 49 19.61 11.24 -25.73
C ARG A 49 19.98 12.65 -26.14
N ARG A 50 19.02 13.43 -26.65
CA ARG A 50 19.18 14.86 -26.97
C ARG A 50 19.13 15.78 -25.74
N GLY A 51 18.81 15.25 -24.56
CA GLY A 51 18.70 16.02 -23.33
C GLY A 51 17.45 16.90 -23.23
N GLU A 52 16.45 16.68 -24.11
CA GLU A 52 15.21 17.44 -24.11
C GLU A 52 14.20 16.92 -23.08
N SER A 53 13.26 17.78 -22.66
CA SER A 53 12.17 17.39 -21.77
C SER A 53 11.20 16.45 -22.51
N VAL A 54 11.07 15.22 -22.00
CA VAL A 54 10.17 14.22 -22.58
C VAL A 54 8.76 14.42 -22.00
N ASP A 55 7.86 15.01 -22.78
CA ASP A 55 6.43 15.03 -22.45
C ASP A 55 5.77 13.70 -22.86
N LEU A 56 5.57 12.84 -21.86
CA LEU A 56 4.95 11.52 -22.02
C LEU A 56 3.52 11.59 -22.58
N ASN A 57 2.77 12.66 -22.28
CA ASN A 57 1.38 12.78 -22.73
C ASN A 57 1.33 13.19 -24.21
N ALA A 58 2.20 14.10 -24.64
CA ALA A 58 2.32 14.50 -26.03
C ALA A 58 2.73 13.32 -26.93
N VAL A 59 3.79 12.60 -26.56
CA VAL A 59 4.30 11.45 -27.33
C VAL A 59 3.23 10.34 -27.43
N LYS A 60 2.56 10.02 -26.32
CA LYS A 60 1.45 9.05 -26.31
C LYS A 60 0.31 9.49 -27.22
N SER A 61 -0.13 10.74 -27.09
CA SER A 61 -1.28 11.26 -27.85
C SER A 61 -0.99 11.30 -29.35
N GLY A 62 0.24 11.66 -29.74
CA GLY A 62 0.71 11.62 -31.14
C GLY A 62 0.66 10.22 -31.73
N ALA A 63 1.21 9.23 -31.02
CA ALA A 63 1.18 7.83 -31.46
C ALA A 63 -0.24 7.25 -31.49
N CYS A 64 -1.07 7.54 -30.48
CA CYS A 64 -2.48 7.10 -30.47
C CYS A 64 -3.26 7.65 -31.66
N ARG A 65 -3.01 8.92 -32.05
CA ARG A 65 -3.66 9.56 -33.20
C ARG A 65 -3.17 8.98 -34.52
N LYS A 66 -1.87 8.71 -34.65
CA LYS A 66 -1.25 8.15 -35.86
C LYS A 66 -1.71 6.72 -36.14
N TYR A 67 -1.84 5.89 -35.11
CA TYR A 67 -2.22 4.48 -35.22
C TYR A 67 -3.70 4.19 -34.94
N GLY A 68 -4.51 5.21 -34.65
CA GLY A 68 -5.94 5.04 -34.36
C GLY A 68 -6.21 4.13 -33.16
N LEU A 69 -5.38 4.20 -32.12
CA LEU A 69 -5.47 3.30 -30.97
C LEU A 69 -6.75 3.56 -30.16
N SER A 70 -7.55 2.51 -29.96
CA SER A 70 -8.76 2.54 -29.12
C SER A 70 -8.46 2.68 -27.62
N ARG A 71 -7.25 2.29 -27.19
CA ARG A 71 -6.77 2.47 -25.82
C ARG A 71 -5.34 3.00 -25.83
N ALA A 72 -5.02 3.89 -24.89
CA ALA A 72 -3.64 4.31 -24.69
C ALA A 72 -2.77 3.14 -24.18
N PRO A 73 -1.50 3.02 -24.64
CA PRO A 73 -0.57 2.02 -24.14
C PRO A 73 -0.40 2.12 -22.63
N LYS A 74 -0.41 0.96 -21.95
CA LYS A 74 -0.21 0.92 -20.51
C LYS A 74 1.26 1.25 -20.22
N LEU A 75 1.48 1.93 -19.10
CA LEU A 75 2.83 2.26 -18.63
C LEU A 75 3.72 1.00 -18.48
N VAL A 76 3.13 -0.11 -18.02
CA VAL A 76 3.81 -1.42 -17.90
C VAL A 76 4.31 -1.94 -19.25
N GLU A 77 3.52 -1.76 -20.32
CA GLU A 77 3.86 -2.21 -21.66
C GLU A 77 5.01 -1.38 -22.25
N MET A 78 5.03 -0.08 -21.97
CA MET A 78 6.15 0.80 -22.33
C MET A 78 7.43 0.46 -21.56
N ILE A 79 7.32 0.20 -20.25
CA ILE A 79 8.46 -0.22 -19.42
C ILE A 79 9.03 -1.56 -19.91
N ALA A 80 8.19 -2.48 -20.40
CA ALA A 80 8.64 -3.75 -20.95
C ALA A 80 9.38 -3.58 -22.30
N ALA A 81 9.01 -2.58 -23.09
CA ALA A 81 9.61 -2.31 -24.41
C ALA A 81 10.88 -1.44 -24.36
N LEU A 82 11.26 -0.90 -23.20
CA LEU A 82 12.48 -0.09 -23.06
C LEU A 82 13.77 -0.92 -23.25
N PRO A 83 14.74 -0.41 -24.05
CA PRO A 83 16.08 -1.00 -24.13
C PRO A 83 16.80 -0.89 -22.78
N GLU A 84 17.63 -1.90 -22.46
CA GLU A 84 18.34 -1.96 -21.17
C GLU A 84 19.28 -0.76 -20.96
N SER A 85 19.89 -0.24 -22.03
CA SER A 85 20.80 0.91 -22.02
C SER A 85 20.18 2.20 -21.46
N ASP A 86 18.90 2.43 -21.75
CA ASP A 86 18.20 3.68 -21.43
C ASP A 86 17.18 3.49 -20.29
N ARG A 87 17.14 2.29 -19.71
CA ARG A 87 16.20 1.92 -18.65
C ARG A 87 16.43 2.73 -17.38
N GLU A 88 17.67 2.95 -16.97
CA GLU A 88 17.99 3.68 -15.74
C GLU A 88 17.59 5.18 -15.80
N SER A 89 17.74 5.81 -16.96
CA SER A 89 17.43 7.22 -17.15
C SER A 89 15.92 7.49 -17.34
N LEU A 90 15.20 6.53 -17.94
CA LEU A 90 13.78 6.68 -18.28
C LEU A 90 12.82 6.08 -17.24
N LEU A 91 13.21 5.05 -16.48
CA LEU A 91 12.40 4.49 -15.39
C LEU A 91 11.90 5.51 -14.36
N PRO A 92 12.73 6.42 -13.82
CA PRO A 92 12.25 7.40 -12.83
C PRO A 92 11.26 8.40 -13.44
N LYS A 93 11.36 8.71 -14.74
CA LYS A 93 10.43 9.58 -15.45
C LYS A 93 9.09 8.90 -15.75
N LEU A 94 9.12 7.59 -15.95
CA LEU A 94 7.94 6.77 -16.22
C LEU A 94 7.22 6.31 -14.95
N ARG A 95 7.89 6.21 -13.81
CA ARG A 95 7.25 5.83 -12.55
C ARG A 95 6.23 6.87 -12.13
N ALA A 96 5.02 6.41 -11.81
CA ALA A 96 3.99 7.25 -11.23
C ALA A 96 4.54 7.93 -9.96
N LYS A 97 4.32 9.24 -9.85
CA LYS A 97 4.73 10.00 -8.66
C LYS A 97 4.08 9.36 -7.44
N PRO A 98 4.83 9.06 -6.37
CA PRO A 98 4.25 8.49 -5.17
C PRO A 98 3.23 9.49 -4.59
N VAL A 99 1.95 9.19 -4.76
CA VAL A 99 0.85 9.91 -4.13
C VAL A 99 0.58 9.28 -2.77
N ARG A 100 0.63 10.10 -1.71
CA ARG A 100 0.39 9.62 -0.33
C ARG A 100 -1.05 9.12 -0.14
N THR A 101 -2.02 9.71 -0.84
CA THR A 101 -3.42 9.27 -0.90
C THR A 101 -4.04 9.61 -2.26
N ALA A 102 -4.95 8.76 -2.75
CA ALA A 102 -5.61 8.94 -4.04
C ALA A 102 -6.57 10.15 -4.11
N SER A 103 -7.10 10.58 -2.95
CA SER A 103 -8.05 11.70 -2.83
C SER A 103 -7.42 13.02 -2.38
N GLY A 104 -6.13 13.05 -2.02
CA GLY A 104 -5.46 14.23 -1.45
C GLY A 104 -5.80 14.51 0.02
N ILE A 105 -6.72 13.76 0.63
CA ILE A 105 -7.04 13.86 2.06
C ILE A 105 -6.11 12.91 2.83
N ALA A 106 -5.49 13.40 3.90
CA ALA A 106 -4.69 12.59 4.82
C ALA A 106 -5.46 12.39 6.13
N VAL A 107 -5.91 11.17 6.41
CA VAL A 107 -6.58 10.84 7.67
C VAL A 107 -5.54 10.62 8.76
N VAL A 108 -5.59 11.43 9.82
CA VAL A 108 -4.73 11.32 10.99
C VAL A 108 -5.58 10.90 12.18
N ALA A 109 -5.25 9.74 12.76
CA ALA A 109 -5.89 9.26 13.99
C ALA A 109 -4.92 9.41 15.16
N VAL A 110 -5.40 10.06 16.22
CA VAL A 110 -4.66 10.31 17.46
C VAL A 110 -5.45 9.77 18.66
N MET A 111 -4.75 9.45 19.75
CA MET A 111 -5.36 8.98 20.99
C MET A 111 -4.89 9.84 22.15
N SER A 112 -5.83 10.26 22.99
CA SER A 112 -5.54 10.96 24.24
C SER A 112 -4.90 10.03 25.27
N LYS A 113 -4.25 10.61 26.27
CA LYS A 113 -3.70 9.87 27.42
C LYS A 113 -4.77 8.95 28.05
N PRO A 114 -4.43 7.71 28.42
CA PRO A 114 -5.34 6.82 29.12
C PRO A 114 -5.90 7.47 30.39
N HIS A 115 -7.21 7.46 30.55
CA HIS A 115 -7.93 8.02 31.69
C HIS A 115 -9.17 7.17 31.99
N GLN A 116 -9.62 7.20 33.24
CA GLN A 116 -10.82 6.52 33.68
C GLN A 116 -12.08 7.25 33.20
N CYS A 117 -13.16 6.52 32.94
CA CYS A 117 -14.43 7.12 32.57
C CYS A 117 -15.05 7.92 33.74
N PRO A 118 -15.67 9.07 33.49
CA PRO A 118 -16.23 9.91 34.56
C PRO A 118 -17.38 9.25 35.33
N HIS A 119 -18.11 8.31 34.70
CA HIS A 119 -19.22 7.61 35.34
C HIS A 119 -18.76 6.66 36.46
N ILE A 120 -17.46 6.33 36.54
CA ILE A 120 -16.95 5.47 37.61
C ILE A 120 -17.16 6.12 38.99
N ALA A 121 -17.12 7.46 39.06
CA ALA A 121 -17.38 8.21 40.28
C ALA A 121 -18.83 8.07 40.79
N THR A 122 -19.78 7.82 39.88
CA THR A 122 -21.22 7.70 40.21
C THR A 122 -21.66 6.25 40.35
N THR A 123 -21.15 5.36 39.49
CA THR A 123 -21.61 3.96 39.36
C THR A 123 -20.67 2.96 40.03
N GLY A 124 -19.45 3.37 40.38
CA GLY A 124 -18.43 2.53 41.02
C GLY A 124 -17.79 1.48 40.12
N ASN A 125 -18.23 1.33 38.87
CA ASN A 125 -17.79 0.28 37.97
C ASN A 125 -17.55 0.80 36.55
N ILE A 126 -16.74 0.06 35.78
CA ILE A 126 -16.59 0.26 34.34
C ILE A 126 -17.76 -0.37 33.56
N CYS A 127 -17.96 0.05 32.31
CA CYS A 127 -18.93 -0.57 31.41
C CYS A 127 -18.59 -2.06 31.19
N VAL A 128 -19.60 -2.94 31.31
CA VAL A 128 -19.47 -4.40 31.11
C VAL A 128 -18.85 -4.79 29.76
N TYR A 129 -19.05 -3.95 28.73
CA TYR A 129 -18.55 -4.21 27.37
C TYR A 129 -17.21 -3.55 27.06
N CYS A 130 -16.58 -2.83 28.00
CA CYS A 130 -15.27 -2.22 27.77
C CYS A 130 -14.15 -3.24 28.01
N PRO A 131 -13.39 -3.67 26.98
CA PRO A 131 -12.34 -4.67 27.17
C PRO A 131 -11.09 -4.10 27.83
N GLY A 132 -10.76 -2.83 27.58
CA GLY A 132 -9.51 -2.21 28.00
C GLY A 132 -9.67 -0.86 28.67
N GLY A 133 -8.54 -0.26 29.04
CA GLY A 133 -8.45 0.96 29.82
C GLY A 133 -7.45 0.85 30.98
N PRO A 134 -7.33 1.91 31.80
CA PRO A 134 -6.37 1.96 32.90
C PRO A 134 -6.57 0.88 33.97
N ASP A 135 -7.82 0.44 34.15
CA ASP A 135 -8.23 -0.55 35.15
C ASP A 135 -8.33 -1.97 34.57
N SER A 136 -7.73 -2.21 33.39
CA SER A 136 -7.77 -3.49 32.70
C SER A 136 -6.40 -4.17 32.67
N ASP A 137 -6.37 -5.47 32.34
CA ASP A 137 -5.14 -6.24 32.14
C ASP A 137 -4.35 -5.81 30.88
N PHE A 138 -4.92 -4.94 30.03
CA PHE A 138 -4.24 -4.43 28.85
C PHE A 138 -3.33 -3.25 29.23
N GLU A 139 -2.03 -3.54 29.31
CA GLU A 139 -1.00 -2.58 29.71
C GLU A 139 -0.97 -1.34 28.81
N TYR A 140 -0.99 -0.17 29.46
CA TYR A 140 -0.95 1.15 28.80
C TYR A 140 -2.00 1.33 27.67
N SER A 141 -3.15 0.65 27.76
CA SER A 141 -4.25 0.79 26.80
C SER A 141 -5.16 1.98 27.11
N THR A 142 -5.70 2.62 26.07
CA THR A 142 -6.80 3.58 26.22
C THR A 142 -8.11 2.86 26.45
N GLN A 143 -9.08 3.55 27.06
CA GLN A 143 -10.40 3.00 27.33
C GLN A 143 -11.02 2.39 26.05
N SER A 144 -11.52 1.16 26.16
CA SER A 144 -12.12 0.38 25.08
C SER A 144 -11.16 -0.15 23.99
N TYR A 145 -9.85 0.06 24.12
CA TYR A 145 -8.84 -0.49 23.21
C TYR A 145 -7.99 -1.55 23.89
N THR A 146 -7.37 -2.44 23.11
CA THR A 146 -6.51 -3.52 23.65
C THR A 146 -5.02 -3.16 23.63
N GLY A 147 -4.63 -2.11 22.88
CA GLY A 147 -3.23 -1.73 22.71
C GLY A 147 -2.57 -2.32 21.46
N TYR A 148 -3.19 -3.34 20.84
CA TYR A 148 -2.67 -4.03 19.65
C TYR A 148 -3.12 -3.42 18.33
N GLU A 149 -3.99 -2.40 18.36
CA GLU A 149 -4.43 -1.72 17.16
C GLU A 149 -3.31 -0.81 16.62
N PRO A 150 -3.19 -0.61 15.29
CA PRO A 150 -2.10 0.17 14.70
C PRO A 150 -2.05 1.61 15.20
N THR A 151 -3.20 2.20 15.56
CA THR A 151 -3.24 3.54 16.16
C THR A 151 -2.81 3.52 17.62
N SER A 152 -3.28 2.54 18.41
CA SER A 152 -2.89 2.34 19.81
C SER A 152 -1.39 2.12 19.95
N MET A 153 -0.81 1.25 19.14
CA MET A 153 0.64 0.97 19.15
C MET A 153 1.47 2.23 18.87
N ARG A 154 1.01 3.09 17.95
CA ARG A 154 1.69 4.37 17.67
C ARG A 154 1.57 5.34 18.84
N ALA A 155 0.38 5.44 19.44
CA ALA A 155 0.14 6.30 20.59
C ALA A 155 0.98 5.88 21.81
N ILE A 156 1.03 4.58 22.12
CA ILE A 156 1.86 4.01 23.20
C ILE A 156 3.34 4.30 22.94
N ARG A 157 3.82 4.06 21.73
CA ARG A 157 5.22 4.36 21.34
C ARG A 157 5.57 5.85 21.52
N ALA A 158 4.62 6.73 21.23
CA ALA A 158 4.76 8.16 21.44
C ALA A 158 4.44 8.62 22.88
N ARG A 159 4.16 7.71 23.81
CA ARG A 159 3.73 8.02 25.20
C ARG A 159 2.53 8.97 25.27
N TYR A 160 1.64 8.91 24.28
CA TYR A 160 0.50 9.82 24.13
C TYR A 160 0.89 11.30 24.03
N ASP A 161 2.11 11.58 23.58
CA ASP A 161 2.58 12.91 23.23
C ASP A 161 2.22 13.22 21.78
N PHE A 162 1.66 14.41 21.56
CA PHE A 162 1.29 14.88 20.22
C PHE A 162 2.37 15.76 19.58
N GLY A 163 3.41 16.12 20.34
CA GLY A 163 4.52 16.98 19.91
C GLY A 163 4.61 18.29 20.67
#